data_AF-A0A7C5ITI8-F1
#
_entry.id   AF-A0A7C5ITI8-F1
#
_cell.length_a   1.000
_cell.length_b   1.000
_cell.length_c   1.000
_cell.angle_alpha   90.00
_cell.angle_beta   90.00
_cell.angle_gamma   90.00
#
_symmetry.space_group_name_H-M   'P 1'
#
loop_
_entity.id
_entity.type
_entity.pdbx_description
1 polymer ?
#
loop_
_entity_poly.entity_id
_entity_poly.type
_entity_poly.pdbx_seq_one_letter_code
_entity_poly.pdbx_strand_id
1 'polypeptide(L)'
;MFIAIVMTGLDQDMMQKNLTCKTLKDAQKNMEVFSIVLIFVNLIFLAMGALLYMYGTSKGLIAMEEGKLLMQDASGTMVAGGTDKLFPFLALGHLPVWVGSLFVIGLIAAAYSSADSALTALTTSFCVDILDFEKKTAMGNRRQTRTLVHLGFSVLLFIVILGFYMIDDTAVIAMIFTVAGYTYGPLLGLFSFGLFTNMRPIDRWVPVVCLIAPLVSFGLNFLADGWFGFSILLVNGGLTFLGLLLLSIGFPQEELDEI
;
A
#
# COMPACT_ATOMS: atom_id res chain seq x y z
N MET A 1 -4.86 12.09 1.52
CA MET A 1 -6.32 11.87 1.42
C MET A 1 -6.67 10.86 0.33
N PHE A 2 -6.30 11.07 -0.94
CA PHE A 2 -6.71 10.18 -2.04
C PHE A 2 -6.20 8.74 -1.95
N ILE A 3 -4.95 8.55 -1.53
CA ILE A 3 -4.39 7.22 -1.23
C ILE A 3 -5.23 6.50 -0.17
N ALA A 4 -5.68 7.21 0.87
CA ALA A 4 -6.51 6.60 1.91
C ALA A 4 -7.88 6.16 1.38
N ILE A 5 -8.51 6.95 0.49
CA ILE A 5 -9.79 6.56 -0.14
C ILE A 5 -9.63 5.26 -0.92
N VAL A 6 -8.59 5.16 -1.75
CA VAL A 6 -8.38 3.96 -2.56
C VAL A 6 -7.97 2.76 -1.70
N MET A 7 -7.05 2.95 -0.76
CA MET A 7 -6.61 1.88 0.13
C MET A 7 -7.72 1.37 1.05
N THR A 8 -8.67 2.21 1.47
CA THR A 8 -9.75 1.76 2.38
C THR A 8 -10.97 1.22 1.63
N GLY A 9 -11.24 1.73 0.43
CA GLY A 9 -12.43 1.38 -0.34
C GLY A 9 -12.24 0.30 -1.40
N LEU A 10 -11.04 0.19 -1.98
CA LEU A 10 -10.76 -0.70 -3.13
C LEU A 10 -9.77 -1.83 -2.79
N ASP A 11 -8.94 -1.67 -1.76
CA ASP A 11 -7.98 -2.70 -1.38
C ASP A 11 -8.70 -3.89 -0.76
N GLN A 12 -8.36 -5.10 -1.22
CA GLN A 12 -9.02 -6.32 -0.80
C GLN A 12 -8.92 -6.55 0.71
N ASP A 13 -7.79 -6.25 1.36
CA ASP A 13 -7.64 -6.45 2.81
C ASP A 13 -8.58 -5.54 3.61
N MET A 14 -8.67 -4.26 3.21
CA MET A 14 -9.54 -3.29 3.89
C MET A 14 -11.02 -3.51 3.54
N MET A 15 -11.32 -3.81 2.29
CA MET A 15 -12.68 -4.03 1.81
C MET A 15 -13.32 -5.25 2.47
N GLN A 16 -12.60 -6.38 2.53
CA GLN A 16 -13.10 -7.60 3.15
C GLN A 16 -13.45 -7.39 4.62
N LYS A 17 -12.62 -6.65 5.37
CA LYS A 17 -12.90 -6.33 6.78
C LYS A 17 -14.24 -5.60 6.93
N ASN A 18 -14.53 -4.64 6.05
CA ASN A 18 -15.82 -3.93 6.07
C ASN A 18 -17.01 -4.82 5.68
N LEU A 19 -16.82 -5.77 4.76
CA LEU A 19 -17.87 -6.72 4.36
C LEU A 19 -18.22 -7.76 5.44
N THR A 20 -17.38 -7.92 6.47
CA THR A 20 -17.70 -8.77 7.64
C THR A 20 -18.66 -8.10 8.63
N CYS A 21 -18.93 -6.80 8.50
CA CYS A 21 -19.92 -6.10 9.31
C CYS A 21 -21.34 -6.55 8.95
N LYS A 22 -22.19 -6.73 9.97
CA LYS A 22 -23.56 -7.27 9.80
C LYS A 22 -24.48 -6.36 9.00
N THR A 23 -24.28 -5.05 9.08
CA THR A 23 -25.12 -4.04 8.43
C THR A 23 -24.27 -2.92 7.85
N LEU A 24 -24.80 -2.20 6.86
CA LEU A 24 -24.16 -1.00 6.31
C LEU A 24 -23.86 0.04 7.39
N LYS A 25 -24.77 0.22 8.35
CA LYS A 25 -24.61 1.15 9.47
C LYS A 25 -23.43 0.75 10.36
N ASP A 26 -23.24 -0.55 10.60
CA ASP A 26 -22.09 -1.04 11.36
C ASP A 26 -20.78 -0.85 10.59
N ALA A 27 -20.78 -1.08 9.28
CA ALA A 27 -19.60 -0.83 8.43
C ALA A 27 -19.22 0.66 8.41
N GLN A 28 -20.20 1.57 8.30
CA GLN A 28 -19.97 3.01 8.38
C GLN A 28 -19.41 3.42 9.74
N LYS A 29 -19.98 2.89 10.83
CA LYS A 29 -19.48 3.13 12.19
C LYS A 29 -18.06 2.60 12.37
N ASN A 30 -17.74 1.42 11.81
CA ASN A 30 -16.39 0.87 11.83
C ASN A 30 -15.41 1.83 11.17
N MET A 31 -15.73 2.35 9.98
CA MET A 31 -14.89 3.31 9.26
C MET A 31 -14.74 4.66 9.97
N GLU A 32 -15.80 5.16 10.60
CA GLU A 32 -15.75 6.40 11.39
C GLU A 32 -14.84 6.25 12.62
N VAL A 33 -15.05 5.19 13.41
CA VAL A 33 -14.21 4.89 14.59
C VAL A 33 -12.76 4.66 14.19
N PHE A 34 -12.53 3.88 13.13
CA PHE A 34 -11.19 3.66 12.59
C PHE A 34 -10.50 4.98 12.21
N SER A 35 -11.20 5.87 11.51
CA SER A 35 -10.64 7.17 11.10
C SER A 35 -10.27 8.04 12.31
N ILE A 36 -11.12 8.07 13.34
CA ILE A 36 -10.85 8.81 14.59
C ILE A 36 -9.63 8.23 15.29
N VAL A 37 -9.60 6.90 15.50
CA VAL A 37 -8.47 6.21 16.15
C VAL A 37 -7.17 6.46 15.38
N LEU A 38 -7.21 6.40 14.05
CA LEU A 38 -6.04 6.60 13.19
C LEU A 38 -5.44 8.01 13.35
N ILE A 39 -6.26 9.05 13.50
CA ILE A 39 -5.77 10.41 13.77
C ILE A 39 -5.01 10.44 15.11
N PHE A 40 -5.59 9.90 16.18
CA PHE A 40 -4.94 9.89 17.50
C PHE A 40 -3.65 9.08 17.51
N VAL A 41 -3.66 7.89 16.90
CA VAL A 41 -2.47 7.04 16.82
C VAL A 41 -1.37 7.73 16.02
N ASN A 42 -1.68 8.34 14.88
CA ASN A 42 -0.69 9.09 14.10
C ASN A 42 -0.12 10.28 14.86
N LEU A 43 -0.93 11.02 15.61
CA LEU A 43 -0.44 12.11 16.45
C LEU A 43 0.51 11.60 17.54
N ILE A 44 0.22 10.45 18.15
CA ILE A 44 1.10 9.82 19.13
C ILE A 44 2.44 9.43 18.48
N PHE A 45 2.42 8.77 17.32
CA PHE A 45 3.65 8.39 16.62
C PHE A 45 4.46 9.60 16.14
N LEU A 46 3.80 10.65 15.66
CA LEU A 46 4.45 11.89 15.24
C LEU A 46 5.09 12.62 16.43
N ALA A 47 4.35 12.77 17.53
CA ALA A 47 4.86 13.37 18.75
C ALA A 47 6.03 12.56 19.33
N MET A 48 5.92 11.23 19.33
CA MET A 48 7.01 10.35 19.74
C MET A 48 8.24 10.53 18.85
N GLY A 49 8.09 10.58 17.53
CA GLY A 49 9.20 10.85 16.61
C GLY A 49 9.90 12.18 16.89
N ALA A 50 9.12 13.24 17.13
CA ALA A 50 9.65 14.55 17.50
C ALA A 50 10.41 14.51 18.85
N LEU A 51 9.86 13.85 19.86
CA LEU A 51 10.49 13.69 21.17
C LEU A 51 11.80 12.89 21.08
N LEU A 52 11.81 11.80 20.31
CA LEU A 52 13.01 10.99 20.06
C LEU A 52 14.09 11.82 19.35
N TYR A 53 13.72 12.61 18.34
CA TYR A 53 14.63 13.51 17.66
C TYR A 53 15.25 14.54 18.62
N MET A 54 14.41 15.21 19.44
CA MET A 54 14.87 16.18 20.43
C MET A 54 15.80 15.53 21.47
N TYR A 55 15.44 14.33 21.94
CA TYR A 55 16.25 13.56 22.87
C TYR A 55 17.64 13.23 22.27
N GLY A 56 17.67 12.65 21.07
CA GLY A 56 18.92 12.28 20.40
C GLY A 56 19.82 13.48 20.13
N THR A 57 19.23 14.60 19.69
CA THR A 57 19.96 15.87 19.48
C THR A 57 20.53 16.40 20.79
N SER A 58 19.75 16.39 21.88
CA SER A 58 20.21 16.86 23.20
C SER A 58 21.36 16.03 23.79
N LYS A 59 21.50 14.78 23.34
CA LYS A 59 22.57 13.85 23.74
C LYS A 59 23.76 13.85 22.79
N GLY A 60 23.72 14.65 21.72
CA GLY A 60 24.76 14.67 20.69
C GLY A 60 24.83 13.38 19.85
N LEU A 61 23.78 12.56 19.89
CA LEU A 61 23.70 11.28 19.17
C LEU A 61 23.21 11.47 17.73
N ILE A 62 22.57 12.61 17.47
CA ILE A 62 21.84 12.89 16.22
C ILE A 62 22.08 14.32 15.81
N ALA A 63 22.20 14.55 14.51
CA ALA A 63 22.25 15.87 13.91
C ALA A 63 21.48 15.89 12.58
N MET A 64 21.14 17.08 12.11
CA MET A 64 20.62 17.29 10.76
C MET A 64 21.62 18.12 9.97
N GLU A 65 22.09 17.59 8.84
CA GLU A 65 23.01 18.27 7.93
C GLU A 65 22.49 18.09 6.50
N GLU A 66 22.37 19.20 5.75
CA GLU A 66 21.86 19.21 4.38
C GLU A 66 20.51 18.47 4.18
N GLY A 67 19.65 18.49 5.20
CA GLY A 67 18.34 17.81 5.17
C GLY A 67 18.40 16.29 5.39
N LYS A 68 19.58 15.74 5.70
CA LYS A 68 19.77 14.33 6.05
C LYS A 68 19.91 14.16 7.56
N LEU A 69 19.26 13.12 8.06
CA LEU A 69 19.39 12.72 9.45
C LEU A 69 20.70 11.96 9.64
N LEU A 70 21.60 12.51 10.46
CA LEU A 70 22.84 11.88 10.85
C LEU A 70 22.68 11.22 12.21
N MET A 71 23.17 9.99 12.35
CA MET A 71 23.17 9.23 13.60
C MET A 71 24.59 8.79 13.93
N GLN A 72 24.94 8.79 15.22
CA GLN A 72 26.24 8.34 15.68
C GLN A 72 26.38 6.82 15.53
N ASP A 73 27.45 6.36 14.90
CA ASP A 73 27.78 4.93 14.81
C ASP A 73 28.55 4.43 16.05
N ALA A 74 28.91 3.14 16.06
CA ALA A 74 29.67 2.54 17.17
C ALA A 74 31.08 3.15 17.36
N SER A 75 31.63 3.82 16.34
CA SER A 75 32.93 4.51 16.41
C SER A 75 32.82 5.94 16.94
N GLY A 76 31.59 6.45 17.11
CA GLY A 76 31.32 7.84 17.48
C GLY A 76 31.19 8.79 16.29
N THR A 77 31.25 8.27 15.07
CA THR A 77 31.18 9.04 13.82
C THR A 77 29.73 9.26 13.41
N MET A 78 29.40 10.46 12.91
CA MET A 78 28.05 10.77 12.41
C MET A 78 27.89 10.25 10.98
N VAL A 79 26.96 9.32 10.78
CA VAL A 79 26.68 8.69 9.49
C VAL A 79 25.25 9.01 9.08
N ALA A 80 25.04 9.31 7.80
CA ALA A 80 23.70 9.54 7.26
C ALA A 80 22.87 8.25 7.33
N GLY A 81 21.69 8.35 7.92
CA GLY A 81 20.73 7.26 8.01
C GLY A 81 19.35 7.70 7.52
N GLY A 82 18.55 6.73 7.08
CA GLY A 82 17.13 6.97 6.80
C GLY A 82 16.39 7.42 8.05
N THR A 83 15.43 8.34 7.90
CA THR A 83 14.61 8.83 9.03
C THR A 83 13.90 7.72 9.79
N ASP A 84 13.56 6.63 9.10
CA ASP A 84 12.91 5.45 9.67
C ASP A 84 13.81 4.67 10.65
N LYS A 85 15.13 4.87 10.60
CA LYS A 85 16.12 4.23 11.48
C LYS A 85 16.23 4.91 12.85
N LEU A 86 15.64 6.10 13.02
CA LEU A 86 15.73 6.92 14.24
C LEU A 86 15.26 6.18 15.50
N PHE A 87 14.06 5.61 15.43
CA PHE A 87 13.47 4.96 16.59
C PHE A 87 14.21 3.66 16.96
N PRO A 88 14.50 2.72 16.01
CA PRO A 88 15.34 1.56 16.30
C PRO A 88 16.70 1.93 16.91
N PHE A 89 17.37 2.95 16.36
CA PHE A 89 18.67 3.42 16.83
C PHE A 89 18.64 3.81 18.32
N LEU A 90 17.69 4.67 18.71
CA LEU A 90 17.58 5.11 20.09
C LEU A 90 17.06 3.99 21.01
N ALA A 91 16.06 3.23 20.59
CA ALA A 91 15.42 2.19 21.41
C ALA A 91 16.37 1.04 21.74
N LEU A 92 17.24 0.65 20.81
CA LEU A 92 18.15 -0.48 20.98
C LEU A 92 19.54 -0.07 21.51
N GLY A 93 19.99 1.15 21.24
CA GLY A 93 21.35 1.59 21.58
C GLY A 93 21.45 2.54 22.77
N HIS A 94 20.41 3.33 23.06
CA HIS A 94 20.54 4.51 23.93
C HIS A 94 19.45 4.66 24.99
N LEU A 95 18.42 3.81 24.97
CA LEU A 95 17.35 3.76 25.98
C LEU A 95 17.48 2.53 26.87
N PRO A 96 16.82 2.50 28.05
CA PRO A 96 16.81 1.32 28.91
C PRO A 96 16.33 0.07 28.17
N VAL A 97 16.92 -1.08 28.50
CA VAL A 97 16.67 -2.36 27.82
C VAL A 97 15.18 -2.70 27.71
N TRP A 98 14.37 -2.38 28.71
CA TRP A 98 12.93 -2.65 28.68
C TRP A 98 12.19 -1.87 27.58
N VAL A 99 12.66 -0.67 27.22
CA VAL A 99 12.11 0.12 26.10
C VAL A 99 12.42 -0.57 24.78
N GLY A 100 13.67 -1.00 24.59
CA GLY A 100 14.09 -1.77 23.43
C GLY A 100 13.30 -3.07 23.28
N SER A 101 13.07 -3.80 24.38
CA SER A 101 12.27 -5.02 24.37
C SER A 101 10.81 -4.76 23.95
N LEU A 102 10.16 -3.74 24.53
CA LEU A 102 8.78 -3.37 24.15
C LEU A 102 8.71 -2.92 22.69
N PHE A 103 9.71 -2.17 22.21
CA PHE A 103 9.81 -1.75 20.82
C PHE A 103 9.88 -2.95 19.88
N VAL A 104 10.77 -3.92 20.13
CA VAL A 104 10.93 -5.12 19.30
C VAL A 104 9.65 -5.96 19.30
N ILE A 105 9.02 -6.16 20.47
CA ILE A 105 7.76 -6.90 20.57
C ILE A 105 6.66 -6.20 19.77
N GLY A 106 6.51 -4.89 19.93
CA GLY A 106 5.51 -4.09 19.22
C GLY A 106 5.75 -4.09 17.70
N LEU A 107 7.00 -3.94 17.28
CA LEU A 107 7.41 -3.98 15.87
C LEU A 107 7.08 -5.32 15.23
N ILE A 108 7.45 -6.43 15.88
CA ILE A 108 7.15 -7.79 15.39
C ILE A 108 5.63 -8.01 15.33
N ALA A 109 4.89 -7.61 16.38
CA ALA A 109 3.44 -7.75 16.41
C ALA A 109 2.74 -6.96 15.28
N ALA A 110 3.15 -5.72 15.06
CA ALA A 110 2.62 -4.87 13.99
C ALA A 110 2.96 -5.41 12.59
N ALA A 111 4.20 -5.85 12.39
CA ALA A 111 4.66 -6.45 11.14
C ALA A 111 3.92 -7.76 10.83
N TYR A 112 3.76 -8.63 11.84
CA TYR A 112 3.07 -9.91 11.68
C TYR A 112 1.59 -9.71 11.34
N SER A 113 0.90 -8.80 12.02
CA SER A 113 -0.52 -8.48 11.75
C SER A 113 -0.74 -7.98 10.31
N SER A 114 0.16 -7.12 9.82
CA SER A 114 0.11 -6.57 8.45
C SER A 114 0.42 -7.65 7.40
N ALA A 115 1.46 -8.46 7.63
CA ALA A 115 1.86 -9.52 6.71
C ALA A 115 0.80 -10.63 6.61
N ASP A 116 0.22 -11.06 7.72
CA ASP A 116 -0.84 -12.07 7.77
C ASP A 116 -2.08 -11.64 6.97
N SER A 117 -2.51 -10.38 7.18
CA SER A 117 -3.61 -9.77 6.45
C SER A 117 -3.34 -9.71 4.94
N ALA A 118 -2.17 -9.20 4.54
CA ALA A 118 -1.79 -9.09 3.13
C ALA A 118 -1.65 -10.46 2.43
N LEU A 119 -1.03 -11.44 3.08
CA LEU A 119 -0.92 -12.80 2.54
C LEU A 119 -2.28 -13.47 2.39
N THR A 120 -3.19 -13.25 3.35
CA THR A 120 -4.56 -13.76 3.28
C THR A 120 -5.33 -13.13 2.12
N ALA A 121 -5.21 -11.81 1.93
CA ALA A 121 -5.84 -11.10 0.81
C ALA A 121 -5.33 -11.61 -0.55
N LEU A 122 -4.00 -11.71 -0.72
CA LEU A 122 -3.38 -12.24 -1.95
C LEU A 122 -3.79 -13.68 -2.24
N THR A 123 -3.75 -14.55 -1.22
CA THR A 123 -4.15 -15.95 -1.35
C THR A 123 -5.61 -16.06 -1.76
N THR A 124 -6.48 -15.26 -1.15
CA THR A 124 -7.92 -15.26 -1.42
C THR A 124 -8.21 -14.78 -2.83
N SER A 125 -7.70 -13.62 -3.22
CA SER A 125 -7.90 -13.08 -4.57
C SER A 125 -7.33 -14.00 -5.64
N PHE A 126 -6.16 -14.61 -5.44
CA PHE A 126 -5.65 -15.56 -6.42
C PHE A 126 -6.50 -16.84 -6.53
N CYS A 127 -6.92 -17.41 -5.39
CA CYS A 127 -7.72 -18.62 -5.40
C CYS A 127 -9.14 -18.39 -5.98
N VAL A 128 -9.77 -17.28 -5.63
CA VAL A 128 -11.14 -16.96 -6.05
C VAL A 128 -11.14 -16.39 -7.46
N ASP A 129 -10.36 -15.34 -7.72
CA ASP A 129 -10.46 -14.55 -8.96
C ASP A 129 -9.66 -15.18 -10.12
N ILE A 130 -8.52 -15.83 -9.85
CA ILE A 130 -7.64 -16.39 -10.89
C ILE A 130 -7.83 -17.89 -11.07
N LEU A 131 -7.87 -18.65 -9.97
CA LEU A 131 -8.08 -20.10 -10.02
C LEU A 131 -9.57 -20.49 -10.09
N ASP A 132 -10.47 -19.50 -9.97
CA ASP A 132 -11.92 -19.65 -10.15
C ASP A 132 -12.51 -20.74 -9.22
N PHE A 133 -12.12 -20.70 -7.95
CA PHE A 133 -12.55 -21.66 -6.93
C PHE A 133 -14.08 -21.68 -6.71
N GLU A 134 -14.79 -20.63 -7.12
CA GLU A 134 -16.25 -20.56 -7.03
C GLU A 134 -16.96 -21.31 -8.16
N LYS A 135 -16.48 -21.23 -9.42
CA LYS A 135 -17.19 -21.84 -10.56
C LYS A 135 -16.73 -23.25 -10.91
N LYS A 136 -15.51 -23.67 -10.54
CA LYS A 136 -15.02 -25.01 -10.87
C LYS A 136 -15.48 -26.08 -9.87
N THR A 137 -16.43 -26.92 -10.29
CA THR A 137 -16.89 -28.15 -9.62
C THR A 137 -15.89 -29.32 -9.68
N ALA A 138 -14.63 -29.10 -10.07
CA ALA A 138 -13.67 -30.17 -10.35
C ALA A 138 -12.76 -30.51 -9.16
N MET A 139 -13.13 -31.57 -8.42
CA MET A 139 -12.31 -32.70 -7.89
C MET A 139 -10.79 -32.54 -7.61
N GLY A 140 -10.32 -31.40 -7.11
CA GLY A 140 -8.98 -31.25 -6.53
C GLY A 140 -9.04 -30.99 -5.02
N ASN A 141 -7.98 -31.32 -4.28
CA ASN A 141 -7.87 -30.99 -2.86
C ASN A 141 -7.68 -29.47 -2.70
N ARG A 142 -8.79 -28.69 -2.74
CA ARG A 142 -8.80 -27.22 -2.65
C ARG A 142 -7.98 -26.69 -1.47
N ARG A 143 -7.97 -27.44 -0.35
CA ARG A 143 -7.15 -27.11 0.82
C ARG A 143 -5.66 -27.16 0.48
N GLN A 144 -5.20 -28.21 -0.18
CA GLN A 144 -3.80 -28.34 -0.60
C GLN A 144 -3.41 -27.24 -1.60
N THR A 145 -4.24 -26.95 -2.60
CA THR A 145 -3.98 -25.87 -3.56
C THR A 145 -3.89 -24.52 -2.85
N ARG A 146 -4.83 -24.20 -1.94
CA ARG A 146 -4.78 -22.96 -1.15
C ARG A 146 -3.52 -22.87 -0.30
N THR A 147 -3.12 -23.97 0.35
CA THR A 147 -1.88 -24.01 1.14
C THR A 147 -0.64 -23.79 0.28
N LEU A 148 -0.59 -24.37 -0.92
CA LEU A 148 0.52 -24.15 -1.86
C LEU A 148 0.57 -22.71 -2.37
N VAL A 149 -0.58 -22.12 -2.71
CA VAL A 149 -0.70 -20.71 -3.11
C VAL A 149 -0.25 -19.79 -1.97
N HIS A 150 -0.72 -20.04 -0.74
CA HIS A 150 -0.35 -19.25 0.43
C HIS A 150 1.17 -19.32 0.68
N LEU A 151 1.74 -20.53 0.68
CA LEU A 151 3.19 -20.72 0.81
C LEU A 151 3.96 -20.02 -0.32
N GLY A 152 3.46 -20.09 -1.57
CA GLY A 152 4.02 -19.38 -2.71
C GLY A 152 4.07 -17.87 -2.50
N PHE A 153 2.97 -17.26 -2.03
CA PHE A 153 2.95 -15.85 -1.69
C PHE A 153 3.83 -15.51 -0.49
N SER A 154 3.92 -16.38 0.52
CA SER A 154 4.85 -16.17 1.65
C SER A 154 6.31 -16.13 1.18
N VAL A 155 6.71 -17.04 0.28
CA VAL A 155 8.05 -17.05 -0.31
C VAL A 155 8.26 -15.81 -1.20
N LEU A 156 7.27 -15.44 -2.01
CA LEU A 156 7.33 -14.23 -2.84
C LEU A 156 7.50 -12.97 -1.98
N LEU A 157 6.71 -12.82 -0.92
CA LEU A 157 6.82 -11.70 0.01
C LEU A 157 8.20 -11.64 0.65
N PHE A 158 8.75 -12.79 1.05
CA PHE A 158 10.11 -12.89 1.59
C PHE A 158 11.17 -12.43 0.56
N ILE A 159 11.06 -12.86 -0.70
CA ILE A 159 11.96 -12.42 -1.78
C ILE A 159 11.86 -10.90 -2.00
N VAL A 160 10.65 -10.34 -2.00
CA VAL A 160 10.44 -8.89 -2.12
C VAL A 160 11.09 -8.14 -0.96
N ILE A 161 10.93 -8.61 0.28
CA ILE A 161 11.58 -8.02 1.46
C ILE A 161 13.11 -8.05 1.31
N LEU A 162 13.69 -9.16 0.86
CA LEU A 162 15.13 -9.24 0.59
C LEU A 162 15.57 -8.28 -0.52
N GLY A 163 14.76 -8.11 -1.56
CA GLY A 163 15.01 -7.14 -2.63
C GLY A 163 15.08 -5.71 -2.11
N PHE A 164 14.12 -5.29 -1.27
CA PHE A 164 14.16 -3.97 -0.61
C PHE A 164 15.36 -3.82 0.31
N TYR A 165 15.73 -4.87 1.05
CA TYR A 165 16.91 -4.87 1.92
C TYR A 165 18.20 -4.61 1.14
N MET A 166 18.33 -5.09 -0.09
CA MET A 166 19.52 -4.87 -0.92
C MET A 166 19.62 -3.45 -1.51
N ILE A 167 18.53 -2.67 -1.52
CA ILE A 167 18.45 -1.36 -2.20
C ILE A 167 18.73 -0.18 -1.25
N ASP A 168 18.71 -0.40 0.08
CA ASP A 168 19.05 0.42 1.31
C ASP A 168 19.25 1.97 1.28
N ASP A 169 18.98 2.70 0.20
CA ASP A 169 19.37 4.12 0.03
C ASP A 169 18.21 5.12 0.18
N THR A 170 16.95 4.67 0.37
CA THR A 170 15.79 5.57 0.53
C THR A 170 14.83 5.12 1.63
N ALA A 171 14.08 6.07 2.20
CA ALA A 171 13.00 5.77 3.14
C ALA A 171 11.98 4.83 2.46
N VAL A 172 11.88 3.59 2.95
CA VAL A 172 11.04 2.53 2.37
C VAL A 172 9.59 2.98 2.27
N ILE A 173 9.14 3.80 3.23
CA ILE A 173 7.79 4.39 3.25
C ILE A 173 7.50 5.19 1.97
N ALA A 174 8.45 6.00 1.50
CA ALA A 174 8.27 6.80 0.29
C ALA A 174 8.12 5.90 -0.95
N MET A 175 8.92 4.84 -1.04
CA MET A 175 8.85 3.89 -2.14
C MET A 175 7.51 3.16 -2.19
N ILE A 176 6.98 2.74 -1.02
CA ILE A 176 5.65 2.11 -0.92
C ILE A 176 4.56 3.06 -1.45
N PHE A 177 4.57 4.33 -1.04
CA PHE A 177 3.60 5.30 -1.52
C PHE A 177 3.73 5.60 -3.03
N THR A 178 4.95 5.62 -3.55
CA THR A 178 5.18 5.76 -5.00
C THR A 178 4.59 4.58 -5.77
N VAL A 179 4.87 3.34 -5.35
CA VAL A 179 4.31 2.14 -5.99
C VAL A 179 2.78 2.15 -5.90
N ALA A 180 2.24 2.44 -4.72
CA ALA A 180 0.80 2.57 -4.49
C ALA A 180 0.16 3.61 -5.44
N GLY A 181 0.82 4.75 -5.69
CA GLY A 181 0.34 5.76 -6.63
C GLY A 181 0.17 5.24 -8.06
N TYR A 182 1.03 4.31 -8.50
CA TYR A 182 0.94 3.72 -9.85
C TYR A 182 0.00 2.52 -9.94
N THR A 183 -0.09 1.69 -8.90
CA THR A 183 -0.92 0.47 -8.93
C THR A 183 -2.38 0.73 -8.56
N TYR A 184 -2.65 1.65 -7.63
CA TYR A 184 -4.02 2.00 -7.23
C TYR A 184 -4.69 2.97 -8.20
N GLY A 185 -3.94 3.65 -9.07
CA GLY A 185 -4.49 4.59 -10.06
C GLY A 185 -5.53 3.92 -10.97
N PRO A 186 -5.21 2.81 -11.66
CA PRO A 186 -6.16 2.12 -12.51
C PRO A 186 -7.40 1.63 -11.76
N LEU A 187 -7.23 1.12 -10.54
CA LEU A 187 -8.36 0.69 -9.69
C LEU A 187 -9.29 1.88 -9.40
N LEU A 188 -8.73 3.04 -9.04
CA LEU A 188 -9.51 4.27 -8.85
C LEU A 188 -10.28 4.65 -10.12
N GLY A 189 -9.64 4.57 -11.29
CA GLY A 189 -10.29 4.86 -12.58
C GLY A 189 -11.43 3.90 -12.91
N LEU A 190 -11.21 2.59 -12.76
CA LEU A 190 -12.22 1.55 -12.99
C LEU A 190 -13.44 1.74 -12.07
N PHE A 191 -13.21 1.88 -10.76
CA PHE A 191 -14.29 2.00 -9.78
C PHE A 191 -15.05 3.32 -9.92
N SER A 192 -14.34 4.44 -10.14
CA SER A 192 -15.01 5.73 -10.37
C SER A 192 -15.82 5.73 -11.67
N PHE A 193 -15.32 5.10 -12.73
CA PHE A 193 -16.07 4.93 -13.99
C PHE A 193 -17.36 4.13 -13.78
N GLY A 194 -17.28 2.98 -13.11
CA GLY A 194 -18.46 2.14 -12.83
C GLY A 194 -19.45 2.78 -11.85
N LEU A 195 -19.00 3.64 -10.94
CA LEU A 195 -19.88 4.31 -9.97
C LEU A 195 -20.59 5.54 -10.56
N PHE A 196 -19.90 6.33 -11.39
CA PHE A 196 -20.40 7.61 -11.89
C PHE A 196 -20.94 7.56 -13.32
N THR A 197 -20.81 6.43 -14.01
CA THR A 197 -21.30 6.28 -15.39
C THR A 197 -22.10 4.99 -15.54
N ASN A 198 -23.06 4.99 -16.48
CA ASN A 198 -23.79 3.79 -16.89
C ASN A 198 -23.27 3.24 -18.24
N MET A 199 -22.09 3.68 -18.65
CA MET A 199 -21.49 3.29 -19.94
C MET A 199 -20.79 1.95 -19.81
N ARG A 200 -20.75 1.19 -20.90
CA ARG A 200 -20.02 -0.08 -20.97
C ARG A 200 -18.78 0.11 -21.85
N PRO A 201 -17.56 -0.01 -21.31
CA PRO A 201 -16.36 -0.01 -22.13
C PRO A 201 -16.23 -1.36 -22.85
N ILE A 202 -15.44 -1.43 -23.90
CA ILE A 202 -15.12 -2.70 -24.55
C ILE A 202 -14.20 -3.50 -23.62
N ASP A 203 -14.74 -4.53 -22.97
CA ASP A 203 -14.05 -5.32 -21.93
C ASP A 203 -12.67 -5.81 -22.36
N ARG A 204 -12.50 -6.24 -23.61
CA ARG A 204 -11.23 -6.72 -24.15
C ARG A 204 -10.09 -5.69 -24.06
N TRP A 205 -10.39 -4.39 -24.13
CA TRP A 205 -9.40 -3.32 -24.11
C TRP A 205 -9.18 -2.71 -22.73
N VAL A 206 -10.03 -3.02 -21.75
CA VAL A 206 -9.92 -2.51 -20.37
C VAL A 206 -8.55 -2.83 -19.74
N PRO A 207 -8.01 -4.07 -19.83
CA PRO A 207 -6.68 -4.36 -19.29
C PRO A 207 -5.57 -3.55 -19.94
N VAL A 208 -5.69 -3.25 -21.24
CA VAL A 208 -4.71 -2.44 -21.98
C VAL A 208 -4.70 -1.01 -21.46
N VAL A 209 -5.87 -0.42 -21.23
CA VAL A 209 -5.98 0.92 -20.60
C VAL A 209 -5.36 0.91 -19.21
N CYS A 210 -5.62 -0.12 -18.40
CA CYS A 210 -5.07 -0.24 -17.05
C CYS A 210 -3.55 -0.39 -17.00
N LEU A 211 -2.92 -0.85 -18.08
CA LEU A 211 -1.45 -0.93 -18.21
C LEU A 211 -0.86 0.36 -18.80
N ILE A 212 -1.53 0.98 -19.78
CA ILE A 212 -1.06 2.19 -20.44
C ILE A 212 -1.15 3.39 -19.49
N ALA A 213 -2.21 3.53 -18.70
CA ALA A 213 -2.41 4.70 -17.83
C ALA A 213 -1.28 4.90 -16.80
N PRO A 214 -0.78 3.86 -16.09
CA PRO A 214 0.41 3.98 -15.24
C PRO A 214 1.67 4.35 -16.01
N LEU A 215 1.89 3.78 -17.21
CA LEU A 215 3.07 4.08 -18.04
C LEU A 215 3.07 5.53 -18.53
N VAL A 216 1.92 6.02 -19.00
CA VAL A 216 1.74 7.42 -19.40
C VAL A 216 1.92 8.33 -18.18
N SER A 217 1.35 7.98 -17.04
CA SER A 217 1.54 8.72 -15.78
C SER A 217 3.02 8.80 -15.40
N PHE A 218 3.75 7.68 -15.51
CA PHE A 218 5.18 7.65 -15.22
C PHE A 218 5.96 8.58 -16.16
N GLY A 219 5.66 8.54 -17.46
CA GLY A 219 6.24 9.46 -18.45
C GLY A 219 5.93 10.93 -18.15
N LEU A 220 4.69 11.25 -17.78
CA LEU A 220 4.30 12.61 -17.37
C LEU A 220 5.04 13.07 -16.11
N ASN A 221 5.16 12.20 -15.12
CA ASN A 221 5.88 12.51 -13.89
C ASN A 221 7.38 12.71 -14.14
N PHE A 222 7.96 11.93 -15.06
CA PHE A 222 9.35 12.09 -15.48
C PHE A 222 9.57 13.44 -16.20
N LEU A 223 8.68 13.80 -17.14
CA LEU A 223 8.76 15.08 -17.86
C LEU A 223 8.53 16.29 -16.96
N ALA A 224 7.74 16.12 -15.90
CA ALA A 224 7.47 17.15 -14.91
C ALA A 224 8.46 17.15 -13.73
N ASP A 225 9.59 16.46 -13.84
CA ASP A 225 10.64 16.38 -12.79
C ASP A 225 10.09 16.00 -11.40
N GLY A 226 9.15 15.05 -11.38
CA GLY A 226 8.53 14.56 -10.14
C GLY A 226 7.52 15.50 -9.50
N TRP A 227 7.12 16.59 -10.16
CA TRP A 227 6.21 17.61 -9.62
C TRP A 227 4.89 17.06 -9.06
N PHE A 228 4.37 15.97 -9.64
CA PHE A 228 3.12 15.37 -9.16
C PHE A 228 3.26 14.69 -7.79
N GLY A 229 4.44 14.18 -7.42
CA GLY A 229 4.63 13.41 -6.20
C GLY A 229 3.55 12.33 -6.03
N PHE A 230 2.91 12.28 -4.86
CA PHE A 230 1.82 11.32 -4.58
C PHE A 230 0.49 11.63 -5.28
N SER A 231 0.33 12.81 -5.88
CA SER A 231 -0.87 13.14 -6.68
C SER A 231 -0.90 12.40 -8.02
N ILE A 232 0.18 11.70 -8.39
CA ILE A 232 0.24 10.84 -9.56
C ILE A 232 -0.86 9.77 -9.58
N LEU A 233 -1.35 9.38 -8.39
CA LEU A 233 -2.52 8.52 -8.24
C LEU A 233 -3.75 9.06 -8.97
N LEU A 234 -4.02 10.36 -8.86
CA LEU A 234 -5.17 11.01 -9.49
C LEU A 234 -4.99 11.16 -10.99
N VAL A 235 -3.78 11.50 -11.42
CA VAL A 235 -3.46 11.57 -12.85
C VAL A 235 -3.68 10.19 -13.49
N ASN A 236 -3.17 9.15 -12.87
CA ASN A 236 -3.32 7.77 -13.32
C ASN A 236 -4.78 7.29 -13.31
N GLY A 237 -5.51 7.57 -12.23
CA GLY A 237 -6.95 7.27 -12.16
C GLY A 237 -7.77 8.04 -13.19
N GLY A 238 -7.46 9.31 -13.42
CA GLY A 238 -8.09 10.14 -14.45
C GLY A 238 -7.79 9.64 -15.86
N LEU A 239 -6.54 9.29 -16.17
CA LEU A 239 -6.17 8.69 -17.46
C LEU A 239 -6.88 7.36 -17.70
N THR A 240 -7.00 6.53 -16.67
CA THR A 240 -7.74 5.27 -16.75
C THR A 240 -9.22 5.54 -17.02
N PHE A 241 -9.86 6.45 -16.26
CA PHE A 241 -11.25 6.84 -16.48
C PHE A 241 -11.50 7.37 -17.89
N LEU A 242 -10.62 8.24 -18.40
CA LEU A 242 -10.71 8.78 -19.76
C LEU A 242 -10.52 7.68 -20.82
N GLY A 243 -9.61 6.74 -20.60
CA GLY A 243 -9.43 5.59 -21.49
C GLY A 243 -10.69 4.73 -21.56
N LEU A 244 -11.34 4.45 -20.42
CA LEU A 244 -12.62 3.74 -20.38
C LEU A 244 -13.74 4.51 -21.09
N LEU A 245 -13.80 5.83 -20.87
CA LEU A 245 -14.76 6.71 -21.54
C LEU A 245 -14.61 6.64 -23.06
N LEU A 246 -13.37 6.69 -23.58
CA LEU A 246 -13.11 6.56 -25.01
C LEU A 246 -13.51 5.18 -25.54
N LEU A 247 -13.27 4.11 -24.79
CA LEU A 247 -13.72 2.75 -25.16
C LEU A 247 -15.25 2.61 -25.15
N SER A 248 -15.95 3.45 -24.41
CA SER A 248 -17.42 3.46 -24.37
C SER A 248 -18.07 4.32 -25.46
N ILE A 249 -17.32 5.23 -26.08
CA ILE A 249 -17.85 6.12 -27.14
C ILE A 249 -17.60 5.45 -28.49
N GLY A 250 -18.66 4.97 -29.14
CA GLY A 250 -18.62 4.53 -30.55
C GLY A 250 -19.01 3.08 -30.84
N PHE A 251 -19.37 2.29 -29.82
CA PHE A 251 -19.88 0.94 -30.01
C PHE A 251 -21.36 0.85 -29.61
N PRO A 252 -22.26 0.39 -30.50
CA PRO A 252 -23.64 0.08 -30.13
C PRO A 252 -23.64 -0.94 -28.98
N GLN A 253 -24.38 -0.64 -27.90
CA GLN A 253 -24.39 -1.49 -26.71
C GLN A 253 -24.89 -2.92 -26.96
N GLU A 254 -25.62 -3.14 -28.07
CA GLU A 254 -26.09 -4.46 -28.51
C GLU A 254 -24.96 -5.37 -29.04
N GLU A 255 -23.85 -4.82 -29.55
CA GLU A 255 -22.73 -5.61 -30.10
C GLU A 255 -21.72 -6.07 -29.02
N LEU A 256 -21.78 -5.51 -27.81
CA LEU A 256 -20.87 -5.86 -26.71
C LEU A 256 -21.23 -7.19 -26.03
N ASP A 257 -22.48 -7.65 -26.16
CA ASP A 257 -22.91 -8.93 -25.57
C ASP A 257 -22.52 -10.15 -26.48
N GLU A 258 -22.01 -9.91 -27.70
CA GLU A 258 -21.59 -10.94 -28.66
C GLU A 258 -20.06 -11.20 -28.74
N ILE A 259 -19.24 -10.44 -28.00
CA ILE A 259 -17.76 -10.48 -28.03
C ILE A 259 -17.20 -10.95 -26.69
#